data_AF-A0A0F4JLE2-F1
#
_entry.id   AF-A0A0F4JLE2-F1
#
_cell.length_a   1.000
_cell.length_b   1.000
_cell.length_c   1.000
_cell.angle_alpha   90.00
_cell.angle_beta   90.00
_cell.angle_gamma   90.00
#
_symmetry.space_group_name_H-M   'P 1'
#
loop_
_entity.id
_entity.type
_entity.pdbx_description
1 polymer ?
#
loop_
_entity_poly.entity_id
_entity_poly.type
_entity_poly.pdbx_seq_one_letter_code
_entity_poly.pdbx_strand_id
1 'polypeptide(L)'
;MSTLTAVGHRGDPYRVRENTLASIGSAFARGADAVEVDVRLTRDGVPVLLHDETLERLWGHDVRLDAVTAPQLEELAGGGIPTLREALMAAGAGRLMLDLPGATPEAVRTVVDLVRECGARDRTYYCAGPNT
;
A
#
# COMPACT_ATOMS: atom_id res chain seq x y z
N MET A 1 17.39 -4.82 -23.56
CA MET A 1 16.74 -4.17 -22.40
C MET A 1 15.28 -3.96 -22.76
N SER A 2 14.34 -4.33 -21.89
CA SER A 2 12.94 -3.92 -22.08
C SER A 2 12.87 -2.39 -22.02
N THR A 3 12.16 -1.78 -22.95
CA THR A 3 11.90 -0.33 -22.99
C THR A 3 10.56 0.05 -22.34
N LEU A 4 9.86 -0.93 -21.77
CA LEU A 4 8.54 -0.79 -21.16
C LEU A 4 8.56 -1.41 -19.76
N THR A 5 7.98 -0.71 -18.80
CA THR A 5 7.72 -1.23 -17.44
C THR A 5 6.22 -1.47 -17.29
N ALA A 6 5.82 -2.71 -17.06
CA ALA A 6 4.46 -3.06 -16.70
C ALA A 6 4.25 -2.89 -15.18
N VAL A 7 3.34 -2.00 -14.79
CA VAL A 7 3.01 -1.75 -13.38
C VAL A 7 1.61 -2.27 -13.08
N GLY A 8 1.49 -3.19 -12.13
CA GLY A 8 0.19 -3.64 -11.62
C GLY A 8 -0.43 -2.60 -10.69
N HIS A 9 -1.40 -1.83 -11.17
CA HIS A 9 -2.08 -0.79 -10.38
C HIS A 9 -2.92 -1.44 -9.27
N ARG A 10 -2.56 -1.15 -8.01
CA ARG A 10 -3.12 -1.77 -6.80
C ARG A 10 -3.02 -3.30 -6.77
N GLY A 11 -2.00 -3.84 -7.44
CA GLY A 11 -1.83 -5.26 -7.73
C GLY A 11 -2.57 -5.72 -8.99
N ASP A 12 -3.47 -6.70 -8.86
CA ASP A 12 -4.30 -7.28 -9.92
C ASP A 12 -5.80 -7.18 -9.54
N PRO A 13 -6.34 -5.93 -9.45
CA PRO A 13 -7.66 -5.64 -8.88
C PRO A 13 -8.82 -6.28 -9.64
N TYR A 14 -8.60 -6.67 -10.90
CA TYR A 14 -9.58 -7.37 -11.72
C TYR A 14 -9.82 -8.83 -11.29
N ARG A 15 -8.95 -9.38 -10.43
CA ARG A 15 -9.01 -10.78 -9.98
C ARG A 15 -9.02 -10.92 -8.47
N VAL A 16 -8.23 -10.10 -7.80
CA VAL A 16 -8.06 -10.13 -6.36
C VAL A 16 -8.32 -8.74 -5.83
N ARG A 17 -8.95 -8.62 -4.65
CA ARG A 17 -9.22 -7.32 -4.04
C ARG A 17 -7.96 -6.45 -4.04
N GLU A 18 -8.08 -5.24 -4.55
CA GLU A 18 -7.00 -4.26 -4.66
C GLU A 18 -6.25 -4.06 -3.34
N ASN A 19 -4.96 -3.67 -3.41
CA ASN A 19 -4.16 -3.32 -2.22
C ASN A 19 -4.02 -4.45 -1.17
N THR A 20 -4.20 -5.72 -1.57
CA THR A 20 -3.96 -6.88 -0.71
C THR A 20 -2.66 -7.60 -1.07
N LEU A 21 -2.08 -8.35 -0.12
CA LEU A 21 -0.88 -9.18 -0.39
C LEU A 21 -1.14 -10.18 -1.52
N ALA A 22 -2.35 -10.74 -1.59
CA ALA A 22 -2.75 -11.66 -2.64
C ALA A 22 -2.82 -10.96 -4.02
N SER A 23 -3.26 -9.70 -4.06
CA SER A 23 -3.27 -8.88 -5.29
C SER A 23 -1.86 -8.57 -5.78
N ILE A 24 -0.95 -8.23 -4.86
CA ILE A 24 0.48 -8.04 -5.16
C ILE A 24 1.09 -9.33 -5.72
N GLY A 25 0.87 -10.47 -5.06
CA GLY A 25 1.34 -11.77 -5.51
C GLY A 25 0.79 -12.15 -6.89
N SER A 26 -0.50 -11.91 -7.14
CA SER A 26 -1.13 -12.16 -8.45
C SER A 26 -0.48 -11.33 -9.55
N ALA A 27 -0.25 -10.03 -9.31
CA ALA A 27 0.37 -9.16 -10.29
C ALA A 27 1.79 -9.63 -10.68
N PHE A 28 2.64 -9.97 -9.71
CA PHE A 28 3.97 -10.50 -9.99
C PHE A 28 3.92 -11.86 -10.70
N ALA A 29 3.02 -12.76 -10.29
CA ALA A 29 2.84 -14.05 -10.94
C ALA A 29 2.40 -13.92 -12.41
N ARG A 30 1.76 -12.80 -12.78
CA ARG A 30 1.35 -12.48 -14.14
C ARG A 30 2.38 -11.66 -14.94
N GLY A 31 3.57 -11.44 -14.39
CA GLY A 31 4.69 -10.81 -15.09
C GLY A 31 4.76 -9.30 -14.97
N ALA A 32 4.14 -8.69 -13.97
CA ALA A 32 4.36 -7.27 -13.69
C ALA A 32 5.82 -7.01 -13.28
N ASP A 33 6.43 -5.96 -13.82
CA ASP A 33 7.80 -5.54 -13.49
C ASP A 33 7.86 -4.83 -12.12
N ALA A 34 6.75 -4.18 -11.76
CA ALA A 34 6.50 -3.54 -10.48
C ALA A 34 5.00 -3.60 -10.14
N VAL A 35 4.68 -3.41 -8.86
CA VAL A 35 3.30 -3.30 -8.39
C VAL A 35 3.11 -1.96 -7.70
N GLU A 36 2.10 -1.22 -8.10
CA GLU A 36 1.71 0.01 -7.42
C GLU A 36 0.72 -0.34 -6.28
N VAL A 37 0.86 0.34 -5.15
CA VAL A 37 -0.04 0.24 -4.00
C VAL A 37 -0.23 1.61 -3.36
N ASP A 38 -1.42 1.85 -2.83
CA ASP A 38 -1.78 3.08 -2.13
C ASP A 38 -1.47 2.95 -0.64
N VAL A 39 -0.76 3.93 -0.08
CA VAL A 39 -0.36 3.93 1.33
C VAL A 39 -0.98 5.10 2.07
N ARG A 40 -1.66 4.79 3.18
CA ARG A 40 -2.21 5.77 4.13
C ARG A 40 -1.83 5.41 5.56
N LEU A 41 -2.03 6.35 6.48
CA LEU A 41 -1.79 6.12 7.91
C LEU A 41 -3.09 5.92 8.67
N THR A 42 -3.10 4.97 9.60
CA THR A 42 -4.09 4.89 10.69
C THR A 42 -3.93 6.07 11.66
N ARG A 43 -4.88 6.26 12.57
CA ARG A 43 -4.83 7.29 13.63
C ARG A 43 -3.54 7.23 14.47
N ASP A 44 -3.03 6.03 14.71
CA ASP A 44 -1.79 5.78 15.46
C ASP A 44 -0.53 5.75 14.57
N GLY A 45 -0.64 6.22 13.33
CA GLY A 45 0.51 6.45 12.44
C GLY A 45 1.06 5.20 11.77
N VAL A 46 0.33 4.09 11.77
CA VAL A 46 0.76 2.84 11.11
C VAL A 46 0.47 2.91 9.62
N PRO A 47 1.47 2.73 8.74
CA PRO A 47 1.24 2.70 7.30
C PRO A 47 0.52 1.43 6.86
N VAL A 48 -0.60 1.59 6.16
CA VAL A 48 -1.46 0.51 5.65
C VAL A 48 -1.80 0.71 4.18
N LEU A 49 -2.18 -0.39 3.52
CA LEU A 49 -2.52 -0.41 2.10
C LEU A 49 -4.01 -0.12 1.91
N LEU A 50 -4.34 1.12 1.52
CA LEU A 50 -5.72 1.55 1.29
C LEU A 50 -5.77 2.78 0.37
N HIS A 51 -6.55 2.71 -0.70
CA HIS A 51 -6.74 3.85 -1.61
C HIS A 51 -7.65 4.93 -1.03
N ASP A 52 -8.83 4.54 -0.53
CA ASP A 52 -9.85 5.48 -0.09
C ASP A 52 -9.56 6.01 1.32
N GLU A 53 -10.20 7.12 1.69
CA GLU A 53 -10.15 7.62 3.07
C GLU A 53 -11.03 6.81 4.03
N THR A 54 -11.96 6.03 3.48
CA THR A 54 -12.93 5.22 4.23
C THR A 54 -12.85 3.75 3.85
N LEU A 55 -13.36 2.91 4.74
CA LEU A 55 -13.47 1.46 4.51
C LEU A 55 -14.72 1.09 3.69
N GLU A 56 -15.57 2.05 3.33
CA GLU A 56 -16.93 1.82 2.87
C GLU A 56 -16.99 1.01 1.57
N ARG A 57 -16.24 1.42 0.54
CA ARG A 57 -16.33 0.82 -0.80
C ARG A 57 -15.94 -0.66 -0.83
N LEU A 58 -14.94 -1.05 -0.06
CA LEU A 58 -14.30 -2.38 -0.16
C LEU A 58 -14.58 -3.29 1.04
N TRP A 59 -14.89 -2.71 2.21
CA TRP A 59 -15.20 -3.45 3.43
C TRP A 59 -16.59 -3.16 3.98
N GLY A 60 -17.35 -2.20 3.42
CA GLY A 60 -18.73 -1.94 3.82
C GLY A 60 -18.89 -1.22 5.16
N HIS A 61 -17.80 -0.62 5.67
CA HIS A 61 -17.81 0.16 6.91
C HIS A 61 -17.68 1.65 6.61
N ASP A 62 -18.70 2.44 6.96
CA ASP A 62 -18.63 3.90 6.92
C ASP A 62 -17.78 4.43 8.10
N VAL A 63 -16.48 4.19 7.99
CA VAL A 63 -15.46 4.55 8.98
C VAL A 63 -14.27 5.11 8.23
N ARG A 64 -13.78 6.28 8.65
CA ARG A 64 -12.55 6.87 8.13
C ARG A 64 -11.33 6.16 8.71
N LEU A 65 -10.31 5.96 7.88
CA LEU A 65 -9.05 5.35 8.31
C LEU A 65 -8.33 6.18 9.39
N ASP A 66 -8.36 7.51 9.26
CA ASP A 66 -7.74 8.44 10.21
C ASP A 66 -8.44 8.51 11.58
N ALA A 67 -9.61 7.85 11.72
CA ALA A 67 -10.35 7.77 12.97
C ALA A 67 -10.03 6.52 13.80
N VAL A 68 -9.34 5.51 13.24
CA VAL A 68 -9.10 4.20 13.88
C VAL A 68 -7.62 3.87 14.01
N THR A 69 -7.24 3.14 15.06
CA THR A 69 -5.89 2.58 15.20
C THR A 69 -5.70 1.32 14.36
N ALA A 70 -4.46 0.86 14.16
CA ALA A 70 -4.21 -0.39 13.46
C ALA A 70 -4.88 -1.63 14.11
N PRO A 71 -4.89 -1.80 15.45
CA PRO A 71 -5.66 -2.89 16.06
C PRO A 71 -7.17 -2.80 15.83
N GLN A 72 -7.74 -1.59 15.84
CA GLN A 72 -9.16 -1.39 15.53
C GLN A 72 -9.47 -1.68 14.06
N LEU A 73 -8.54 -1.33 13.17
CA LEU A 73 -8.63 -1.61 11.75
C LEU A 73 -8.60 -3.12 11.48
N GLU A 74 -7.73 -3.86 12.17
CA GLU A 74 -7.63 -5.32 12.10
C GLU A 74 -8.95 -5.99 12.46
N GLU A 75 -9.59 -5.55 13.55
CA GLU A 75 -10.89 -6.05 13.99
C GLU A 75 -12.02 -5.74 12.98
N LEU A 76 -12.05 -4.51 12.43
CA LEU A 76 -13.06 -4.09 11.45
C LEU A 76 -12.92 -4.83 10.12
N ALA A 77 -11.68 -4.96 9.62
CA ALA A 77 -11.42 -5.52 8.30
C ALA A 77 -11.18 -7.03 8.31
N GLY A 78 -11.15 -7.68 9.49
CA GLY A 78 -10.85 -9.10 9.66
C GLY A 78 -9.47 -9.47 9.11
N GLY A 79 -8.46 -8.61 9.32
CA GLY A 79 -7.12 -8.76 8.75
C GLY A 79 -7.02 -8.58 7.23
N GLY A 80 -8.05 -8.00 6.61
CA GLY A 80 -8.11 -7.81 5.16
C GLY A 80 -7.31 -6.61 4.62
N ILE A 81 -6.80 -5.73 5.48
CA ILE A 81 -6.02 -4.53 5.11
C ILE A 81 -4.57 -4.73 5.56
N PRO A 82 -3.63 -5.01 4.66
CA PRO A 82 -2.24 -5.21 5.03
C PRO A 82 -1.56 -3.91 5.47
N THR A 83 -0.57 -4.03 6.36
CA THR A 83 0.41 -2.98 6.63
C THR A 83 1.40 -2.87 5.46
N LEU A 84 2.03 -1.70 5.32
CA LEU A 84 3.12 -1.53 4.35
C LEU A 84 4.30 -2.45 4.64
N ARG A 85 4.59 -2.72 5.92
CA ARG A 85 5.66 -3.65 6.31
C ARG A 85 5.39 -5.04 5.74
N GLU A 86 4.18 -5.56 5.90
CA GLU A 86 3.81 -6.87 5.34
C GLU A 86 3.91 -6.89 3.82
N ALA A 87 3.44 -5.83 3.14
CA ALA A 87 3.56 -5.71 1.69
C ALA A 87 5.02 -5.72 1.21
N LEU A 88 5.90 -4.96 1.87
CA LEU A 88 7.33 -4.92 1.55
C LEU A 88 8.00 -6.29 1.73
N MET A 89 7.64 -7.02 2.79
CA MET A 89 8.16 -8.37 3.04
C MET A 89 7.62 -9.39 2.04
N ALA A 90 6.31 -9.36 1.77
CA ALA A 90 5.66 -10.28 0.84
C ALA A 90 6.14 -10.09 -0.61
N ALA A 91 6.47 -8.85 -1.01
CA ALA A 91 7.02 -8.56 -2.33
C ALA A 91 8.41 -9.16 -2.55
N GLY A 92 9.16 -9.51 -1.50
CA GLY A 92 10.50 -10.10 -1.62
C GLY A 92 11.46 -9.21 -2.42
N ALA A 93 11.96 -9.69 -3.56
CA ALA A 93 12.81 -8.88 -4.46
C ALA A 93 12.00 -8.01 -5.45
N GLY A 94 10.67 -8.14 -5.47
CA GLY A 94 9.77 -7.38 -6.32
C GLY A 94 9.80 -5.89 -5.99
N ARG A 95 9.56 -5.07 -7.03
CA ARG A 95 9.53 -3.61 -6.92
C ARG A 95 8.13 -3.13 -6.59
N LEU A 96 8.02 -2.24 -5.60
CA LEU A 96 6.76 -1.56 -5.28
C LEU A 96 6.83 -0.09 -5.67
N MET A 97 5.74 0.44 -6.20
CA MET A 97 5.51 1.88 -6.36
C MET A 97 4.49 2.30 -5.32
N LEU A 98 4.88 3.16 -4.39
CA LEU A 98 4.02 3.61 -3.30
C LEU A 98 3.35 4.92 -3.72
N ASP A 99 2.05 4.91 -3.94
CA ASP A 99 1.27 6.15 -4.05
C ASP A 99 0.81 6.61 -2.66
N LEU A 100 0.94 7.90 -2.40
CA LEU A 100 0.69 8.52 -1.09
C LEU A 100 -0.42 9.58 -1.24
N PRO A 101 -1.67 9.16 -1.50
CA PRO A 101 -2.74 10.06 -1.89
C PRO A 101 -3.13 11.01 -0.76
N GLY A 102 -2.90 12.31 -0.96
CA GLY A 102 -3.21 13.35 0.02
C GLY A 102 -2.36 13.26 1.29
N ALA A 103 -1.21 12.60 1.24
CA ALA A 103 -0.32 12.51 2.39
C ALA A 103 0.19 13.89 2.84
N THR A 104 0.49 14.00 4.13
CA THR A 104 1.23 15.13 4.72
C THR A 104 2.74 14.88 4.65
N PRO A 105 3.58 15.92 4.78
CA PRO A 105 5.03 15.73 4.84
C PRO A 105 5.48 14.79 5.98
N GLU A 106 4.75 14.77 7.08
CA GLU A 106 4.99 13.84 8.20
C GLU A 106 4.66 12.41 7.81
N ALA A 107 3.52 12.18 7.17
CA ALA A 107 3.15 10.85 6.70
C ALA A 107 4.16 10.28 5.70
N VAL A 108 4.67 11.13 4.80
CA VAL A 108 5.73 10.73 3.86
C VAL A 108 7.02 10.35 4.60
N ARG A 109 7.44 11.12 5.61
CA ARG A 109 8.62 10.76 6.41
C ARG A 109 8.43 9.40 7.09
N THR A 110 7.29 9.17 7.73
CA THR A 110 6.96 7.89 8.37
C THR A 110 7.06 6.72 7.39
N VAL A 111 6.52 6.87 6.18
CA VAL A 111 6.56 5.83 5.15
C VAL A 111 7.98 5.59 4.62
N VAL A 112 8.73 6.65 4.32
CA VAL A 112 10.10 6.55 3.82
C VAL A 112 11.03 5.91 4.85
N ASP A 113 10.89 6.27 6.13
CA ASP A 113 11.68 5.68 7.20
C ASP A 113 11.35 4.20 7.40
N LEU A 114 10.07 3.82 7.35
CA LEU A 114 9.67 2.40 7.36
C LEU A 114 10.29 1.61 6.20
N VAL A 115 10.31 2.17 4.99
CA VAL A 115 10.94 1.50 3.84
C VAL A 115 12.45 1.32 4.04
N ARG A 116 13.13 2.31 4.63
CA ARG A 116 14.56 2.21 4.97
C ARG A 116 14.82 1.16 6.03
N GLU A 117 14.01 1.12 7.09
CA GLU A 117 14.08 0.10 8.14
C GLU A 117 13.89 -1.31 7.58
N CYS A 118 13.00 -1.47 6.58
CA CYS A 118 12.78 -2.74 5.90
C CYS A 118 13.88 -3.10 4.88
N GLY A 119 14.91 -2.26 4.71
CA GLY A 119 15.96 -2.48 3.71
C GLY A 119 15.46 -2.49 2.27
N ALA A 120 14.32 -1.84 1.98
CA ALA A 120 13.63 -1.94 0.70
C ALA A 120 13.86 -0.73 -0.23
N ARG A 121 14.74 0.20 0.16
CA ARG A 121 15.00 1.46 -0.57
C ARG A 121 15.26 1.27 -2.07
N ASP A 122 16.05 0.26 -2.44
CA ASP A 122 16.50 0.06 -3.84
C ASP A 122 15.43 -0.58 -4.74
N ARG A 123 14.28 -0.96 -4.15
CA ARG A 123 13.16 -1.61 -4.85
C ARG A 123 11.83 -0.90 -4.62
N THR A 124 11.86 0.36 -4.20
CA THR A 124 10.67 1.18 -3.98
C THR A 124 10.73 2.48 -4.76
N TYR A 125 9.64 2.83 -5.42
CA TYR A 125 9.38 4.15 -5.98
C TYR A 125 8.29 4.85 -5.15
N TYR A 126 8.24 6.17 -5.22
CA TYR A 126 7.25 6.97 -4.48
C TYR A 126 6.58 7.96 -5.41
N CYS A 127 5.27 8.13 -5.24
CA CYS A 127 4.46 9.20 -5.82
C CYS A 127 3.66 9.85 -4.70
N ALA A 128 3.57 11.17 -4.71
CA ALA A 128 2.79 11.95 -3.74
C ALA A 128 2.31 13.25 -4.41
N GLY A 129 1.40 13.95 -3.74
CA GLY A 129 0.93 15.26 -4.20
C GLY A 129 2.03 16.32 -4.24
N PRO A 130 1.85 17.42 -5.00
CA PRO A 130 2.88 18.46 -5.17
C PRO A 130 3.16 19.28 -3.90
N ASN A 131 2.31 19.17 -2.88
CA ASN A 131 2.38 19.94 -1.63
C ASN A 131 2.83 19.08 -0.43
N THR A 132 3.38 17.89 -0.70
CA THR A 132 3.76 16.90 0.30
C THR A 132 5.25 16.88 0.58
#